data_AF-A0A416G896-F1
#
_entry.id   AF-A0A416G896-F1
#
_cell.length_a   1.000
_cell.length_b   1.000
_cell.length_c   1.000
_cell.angle_alpha   90.00
_cell.angle_beta   90.00
_cell.angle_gamma   90.00
#
_symmetry.space_group_name_H-M   'P 1'
#
loop_
_entity.id
_entity.type
_entity.pdbx_description
1 polymer ?
#
loop_
_entity_poly.entity_id
_entity_poly.type
_entity_poly.pdbx_seq_one_letter_code
_entity_poly.pdbx_strand_id
1 'polypeptide(L)'
;MGKIEMIPCMEYTENNMTERFCKGDIVYCGTEDRECLGTIIEIGLIPEEEDGEKAIMVVIDTSSGKWSRSYEYVKPEEIVFMRRVTLDEEQKQEEKVEKKPCSLIGSMRGAYGRDENYRNGLMDNLLGIRK
;
A
#
# COMPACT_ATOMS: atom_id res chain seq x y z
N MET A 1 1.43 -22.04 -0.08
CA MET A 1 0.90 -20.66 -0.15
C MET A 1 -0.61 -20.71 -0.04
N GLY A 2 -1.17 -20.23 1.07
CA GLY A 2 -2.60 -20.06 1.24
C GLY A 2 -3.18 -19.13 0.17
N LYS A 3 -4.47 -19.30 -0.14
CA LYS A 3 -5.16 -18.52 -1.17
C LYS A 3 -5.31 -17.07 -0.69
N ILE A 4 -4.75 -16.13 -1.45
CA ILE A 4 -4.96 -14.69 -1.24
C ILE A 4 -6.41 -14.38 -1.63
N GLU A 5 -7.13 -13.69 -0.75
CA GLU A 5 -8.49 -13.25 -1.00
C GLU A 5 -8.52 -11.76 -1.26
N MET A 6 -9.01 -11.36 -2.43
CA MET A 6 -9.12 -9.96 -2.81
C MET A 6 -10.41 -9.39 -2.26
N ILE A 7 -10.34 -8.23 -1.59
CA ILE A 7 -11.52 -7.53 -1.08
C ILE A 7 -11.68 -6.20 -1.82
N PRO A 8 -12.91 -5.77 -2.12
CA PRO A 8 -13.13 -4.61 -2.98
C PRO A 8 -12.75 -3.29 -2.30
N CYS A 9 -12.97 -3.21 -0.98
CA CYS A 9 -12.78 -2.01 -0.17
C CYS A 9 -12.44 -2.42 1.27
N MET A 10 -11.85 -1.49 2.01
CA MET A 10 -11.69 -1.55 3.46
C MET A 10 -12.38 -0.35 4.12
N GLU A 11 -12.71 -0.50 5.39
CA GLU A 11 -13.14 0.60 6.25
C GLU A 11 -11.99 0.96 7.18
N TYR A 12 -11.72 2.25 7.32
CA TYR A 12 -10.71 2.79 8.21
C TYR A 12 -11.35 3.87 9.08
N THR A 13 -11.07 3.84 10.38
CA THR A 13 -11.67 4.77 11.34
C THR A 13 -10.59 5.63 11.97
N GLU A 14 -10.71 6.93 11.76
CA GLU A 14 -9.83 7.94 12.35
C GLU A 14 -10.69 8.99 13.07
N ASN A 15 -10.35 9.31 14.32
CA ASN A 15 -11.04 10.35 15.10
C ASN A 15 -12.60 10.19 15.15
N ASN A 16 -13.09 8.95 15.28
CA ASN A 16 -14.51 8.57 15.25
C ASN A 16 -15.22 8.77 13.89
N MET A 17 -14.49 9.04 12.82
CA MET A 17 -15.01 9.04 11.46
C MET A 17 -14.55 7.78 10.75
N THR A 18 -15.51 6.97 10.31
CA THR A 18 -15.25 5.79 9.50
C THR A 18 -15.39 6.15 8.03
N GLU A 19 -14.31 6.00 7.28
CA GLU A 19 -14.28 6.17 5.83
C GLU A 19 -14.02 4.84 5.13
N ARG A 20 -14.60 4.71 3.94
CA ARG A 20 -14.43 3.53 3.08
C ARG A 20 -13.48 3.83 1.94
N PHE A 21 -12.42 3.03 1.84
CA PHE A 21 -11.37 3.12 0.83
C PHE A 21 -11.42 1.90 -0.09
N CYS A 22 -11.34 2.13 -1.39
CA CYS A 22 -11.48 1.12 -2.43
C CYS A 22 -10.34 1.21 -3.45
N LYS A 23 -10.19 0.16 -4.24
CA LYS A 23 -9.32 0.18 -5.41
C LYS A 23 -9.66 1.37 -6.33
N GLY A 24 -8.63 2.10 -6.75
CA GLY A 24 -8.71 3.31 -7.57
C GLY A 24 -8.74 4.61 -6.77
N ASP A 25 -8.88 4.55 -5.45
CA ASP A 25 -8.81 5.75 -4.62
C ASP A 25 -7.38 6.29 -4.57
N ILE A 26 -7.26 7.60 -4.80
CA ILE A 26 -6.03 8.34 -4.56
C ILE A 26 -6.03 8.71 -3.09
N VAL A 27 -4.96 8.35 -2.39
CA VAL A 27 -4.86 8.45 -0.95
C VAL A 27 -3.54 9.05 -0.52
N TYR A 28 -3.61 9.89 0.50
CA TYR A 28 -2.46 10.26 1.30
C TYR A 28 -2.51 9.46 2.60
N CYS A 29 -1.55 8.57 2.78
CA CYS A 29 -1.49 7.59 3.85
C CYS A 29 -0.21 7.79 4.66
N GLY A 30 -0.36 7.88 5.98
CA GLY A 30 0.76 7.95 6.92
C GLY A 30 0.79 6.74 7.85
N THR A 31 1.96 6.14 7.99
CA THR A 31 2.31 5.22 9.08
C THR A 31 3.26 5.93 10.04
N GLU A 32 3.64 5.30 11.16
CA GLU A 32 4.57 5.92 12.12
C GLU A 32 5.90 6.37 11.50
N ASP A 33 6.42 5.60 10.55
CA ASP A 33 7.75 5.84 9.96
C ASP A 33 7.76 6.68 8.68
N ARG A 34 6.62 6.79 7.98
CA ARG A 34 6.58 7.27 6.59
C ARG A 34 5.21 7.72 6.15
N GLU A 35 5.21 8.58 5.14
CA GLU A 35 4.01 9.06 4.47
C GLU A 35 4.12 8.80 2.97
N CYS A 36 3.01 8.46 2.34
CA CYS A 36 2.95 8.24 0.90
C CYS A 36 1.68 8.84 0.29
N LEU A 37 1.84 9.38 -0.92
CA LEU A 37 0.76 9.76 -1.80
C LEU A 37 0.74 8.76 -2.95
N GLY A 38 -0.42 8.17 -3.21
CA GLY A 38 -0.53 7.19 -4.29
C GLY A 38 -1.96 6.71 -4.51
N THR A 39 -2.12 5.77 -5.44
CA THR A 39 -3.41 5.17 -5.76
C THR A 39 -3.51 3.77 -5.17
N ILE A 40 -4.60 3.44 -4.48
CA ILE A 40 -4.87 2.07 -4.06
C ILE A 40 -5.08 1.22 -5.31
N ILE A 41 -4.17 0.30 -5.57
CA ILE A 41 -4.31 -0.62 -6.71
C ILE A 41 -4.94 -1.94 -6.30
N GLU A 42 -4.84 -2.32 -5.03
CA GLU A 42 -5.35 -3.60 -4.56
C GLU A 42 -5.51 -3.66 -3.03
N ILE A 43 -6.47 -4.43 -2.55
CA ILE A 43 -6.67 -4.71 -1.12
C ILE A 43 -6.91 -6.22 -0.98
N GLY A 44 -6.14 -6.88 -0.12
CA GLY A 44 -6.20 -8.33 0.04
C GLY A 44 -6.11 -8.80 1.49
N LEU A 45 -6.72 -9.94 1.75
CA LEU A 45 -6.54 -10.73 2.97
C LEU A 45 -5.44 -11.75 2.72
N ILE A 46 -4.33 -11.59 3.44
CA ILE A 46 -3.12 -12.39 3.26
C ILE A 46 -2.82 -13.10 4.59
N PRO A 47 -2.63 -14.43 4.58
CA PRO A 47 -2.26 -15.16 5.77
C PRO A 47 -0.86 -14.76 6.23
N GLU A 48 -0.69 -14.43 7.52
CA GLU A 48 0.62 -14.07 8.08
C GLU A 48 1.54 -15.29 8.23
N GLU A 49 0.96 -16.46 8.46
CA GLU A 49 1.63 -17.77 8.53
C GLU A 49 0.88 -18.81 7.69
N GLU A 50 1.47 -19.98 7.44
CA GLU A 50 0.93 -20.97 6.49
C GLU A 50 -0.52 -21.42 6.82
N ASP A 51 -0.89 -21.41 8.10
CA ASP A 51 -2.25 -21.63 8.64
C ASP A 51 -2.70 -20.48 9.58
N GLY A 52 -2.06 -19.31 9.47
CA GLY A 52 -2.27 -18.18 10.37
C GLY A 52 -3.51 -17.35 10.07
N GLU A 53 -3.81 -16.41 10.98
CA GLU A 53 -4.86 -15.42 10.75
C GLU A 53 -4.52 -14.55 9.51
N LYS A 54 -5.57 -14.19 8.77
CA LYS A 54 -5.41 -13.35 7.59
C LYS A 54 -5.43 -11.89 8.00
N ALA A 55 -4.37 -11.16 7.65
CA ALA A 55 -4.30 -9.72 7.80
C ALA A 55 -4.77 -9.02 6.52
N ILE A 56 -5.41 -7.86 6.67
CA ILE A 56 -5.68 -6.97 5.54
C ILE A 56 -4.37 -6.28 5.15
N MET A 57 -4.07 -6.28 3.86
CA MET A 57 -2.97 -5.53 3.28
C MET A 57 -3.47 -4.66 2.14
N VAL A 58 -3.06 -3.40 2.16
CA VAL A 58 -3.36 -2.39 1.14
C VAL A 58 -2.12 -2.18 0.29
N VAL A 59 -2.29 -2.20 -1.03
CA VAL A 59 -1.21 -1.93 -1.98
C VAL A 59 -1.46 -0.57 -2.63
N ILE A 60 -0.52 0.35 -2.41
CA ILE A 60 -0.58 1.73 -2.90
C ILE A 60 0.50 1.91 -3.97
N ASP A 61 0.09 2.27 -5.18
CA ASP A 61 0.99 2.68 -6.25
C ASP A 61 1.46 4.12 -6.01
N THR A 62 2.76 4.27 -5.74
CA THR A 62 3.44 5.56 -5.47
C THR A 62 4.31 6.01 -6.64
N SER A 63 4.14 5.38 -7.81
CA SER A 63 4.95 5.61 -9.00
C SER A 63 4.95 7.08 -9.41
N SER A 64 6.14 7.65 -9.60
CA SER A 64 6.29 9.07 -9.98
C SER A 64 6.30 9.30 -11.50
N GLY A 65 6.19 8.25 -12.31
CA GLY A 65 6.10 8.35 -13.77
C GLY A 65 6.29 7.01 -14.48
N LYS A 66 6.25 7.03 -15.82
CA LYS A 66 6.27 5.80 -16.66
C LYS A 66 7.48 4.88 -16.44
N TRP A 67 8.59 5.43 -15.96
CA TRP A 67 9.87 4.72 -15.81
C TRP A 67 10.23 4.45 -14.34
N SER A 68 9.42 4.92 -13.39
CA SER A 68 9.62 4.75 -11.97
C SER A 68 8.39 4.08 -11.40
N ARG A 69 8.47 2.75 -11.23
CA ARG A 69 7.42 1.97 -10.56
C ARG A 69 7.80 1.76 -9.10
N SER A 70 6.95 2.21 -8.20
CA SER A 70 7.11 1.99 -6.76
C SER A 70 5.76 1.68 -6.14
N TYR A 71 5.77 0.78 -5.16
CA TYR A 71 4.58 0.31 -4.47
C TYR A 71 4.85 0.30 -2.98
N GLU A 72 3.84 0.71 -2.22
CA GLU A 72 3.84 0.62 -0.78
C GLU A 72 2.80 -0.40 -0.31
N TYR A 73 3.20 -1.18 0.68
CA TYR A 73 2.36 -2.16 1.34
C TYR A 73 2.11 -1.68 2.75
N VAL A 74 0.84 -1.53 3.10
CA VAL A 74 0.44 -0.97 4.37
C VAL A 74 -0.62 -1.86 5.00
N LYS A 75 -0.44 -2.21 6.28
CA LYS A 75 -1.48 -2.84 7.08
C LYS A 75 -2.35 -1.75 7.69
N PRO A 76 -3.69 -1.87 7.69
CA PRO A 76 -4.57 -0.86 8.29
C PRO A 76 -4.25 -0.56 9.77
N GLU A 77 -3.71 -1.53 10.50
CA GLU A 77 -3.29 -1.38 11.91
C GLU A 77 -2.07 -0.47 12.09
N GLU A 78 -1.23 -0.31 11.06
CA GLU A 78 -0.05 0.55 11.06
C GLU A 78 -0.35 1.97 10.55
N ILE A 79 -1.58 2.19 10.05
CA ILE A 79 -2.02 3.49 9.55
C ILE A 79 -2.31 4.41 10.72
N VAL A 80 -1.62 5.55 10.75
CA VAL A 80 -1.86 6.65 11.70
C VAL A 80 -2.94 7.58 11.15
N PHE A 81 -2.92 7.85 9.85
CA PHE A 81 -3.94 8.63 9.16
C PHE A 81 -4.08 8.17 7.71
N MET A 82 -5.29 8.32 7.16
CA MET A 82 -5.55 8.06 5.75
C MET A 82 -6.66 8.94 5.25
N ARG A 83 -6.42 9.64 4.13
CA ARG A 83 -7.41 10.53 3.51
C ARG A 83 -7.46 10.33 2.01
N ARG A 84 -8.66 10.40 1.44
CA ARG A 84 -8.84 10.47 -0.02
C ARG A 84 -8.42 11.85 -0.50
N VAL A 85 -7.64 11.89 -1.58
CA VAL A 85 -7.20 13.12 -2.24
C VAL A 85 -8.01 13.31 -3.51
N THR A 86 -8.47 14.54 -3.73
CA THR A 86 -9.12 14.91 -5.00
C THR A 86 -8.08 15.37 -6.01
N LEU A 87 -8.35 15.19 -7.31
CA LEU A 87 -7.41 15.54 -8.40
C LEU A 87 -6.93 17.01 -8.34
N ASP A 88 -7.76 17.92 -7.82
CA ASP A 88 -7.42 19.34 -7.66
C ASP A 88 -6.45 19.59 -6.49
N GLU A 89 -6.40 18.69 -5.51
CA GLU A 89 -5.51 18.75 -4.35
C GLU A 89 -4.17 18.04 -4.60
N GLU A 90 -4.14 17.04 -5.49
CA GLU A 90 -2.91 16.37 -5.91
C GLU A 90 -1.88 17.37 -6.44
N GLN A 91 -2.29 18.28 -7.34
CA GLN A 91 -1.40 19.28 -7.94
C GLN A 91 -0.77 20.21 -6.88
N LYS A 92 -1.49 20.50 -5.80
CA LYS A 92 -1.00 21.35 -4.70
C LYS A 92 -0.11 20.59 -3.71
N GLN A 93 -0.35 19.29 -3.52
CA GLN A 93 0.49 18.45 -2.66
C GLN A 93 1.79 18.06 -3.36
N GLU A 94 1.79 17.85 -4.68
CA GLU A 94 3.02 17.66 -5.47
C GLU A 94 3.96 18.88 -5.38
N GLU A 95 3.42 20.09 -5.22
CA GLU A 95 4.22 21.32 -5.07
C GLU A 95 4.83 21.48 -3.67
N LYS A 96 4.15 20.97 -2.62
CA LYS A 96 4.65 21.02 -1.23
C LYS A 96 5.53 19.84 -0.84
N VAL A 97 5.27 18.66 -1.41
CA VAL A 97 6.11 17.48 -1.25
C VAL A 97 7.19 17.62 -2.31
N GLU A 98 8.24 18.39 -2.00
CA GLU A 98 9.51 18.32 -2.72
C GLU A 98 9.86 16.82 -2.80
N LYS A 99 9.64 16.21 -3.97
CA LYS A 99 9.81 14.77 -4.19
C LYS A 99 11.29 14.46 -3.96
N LYS A 100 11.69 14.25 -2.71
CA LYS A 100 12.91 13.53 -2.40
C LYS A 100 12.71 12.19 -3.10
N PRO A 101 13.57 11.83 -4.07
CA PRO A 101 13.51 10.48 -4.59
C PRO A 101 13.64 9.58 -3.37
N CYS A 102 12.67 8.68 -3.17
CA CYS A 102 12.88 7.55 -2.28
C CYS A 102 14.03 6.76 -2.90
N SER A 103 15.24 7.16 -2.55
CA SER A 103 16.47 6.52 -2.96
C SER A 103 16.39 5.10 -2.46
N LEU A 104 16.34 4.18 -3.42
CA LEU A 104 16.85 2.82 -3.36
C LEU A 104 17.48 2.42 -2.02
N ILE A 105 16.83 1.44 -1.37
CA ILE A 105 17.43 0.45 -0.47
C ILE A 105 18.06 1.05 0.80
N GLY A 106 17.29 1.03 1.90
CA GLY A 106 17.80 1.41 3.22
C GLY A 106 16.93 0.93 4.38
N SER A 107 17.12 -0.34 4.76
CA SER A 107 16.87 -0.93 6.09
C SER A 107 15.47 -0.83 6.71
N MET A 108 14.58 -1.76 6.33
CA MET A 108 13.69 -2.36 7.34
C MET A 108 14.36 -3.61 7.92
N ARG A 109 15.10 -3.41 9.01
CA ARG A 109 15.56 -4.49 9.89
C ARG A 109 14.41 -4.79 10.87
N GLY A 110 13.45 -5.60 10.44
CA GLY A 110 12.36 -6.07 11.27
C GLY A 110 11.57 -7.16 10.57
N ALA A 111 11.69 -8.40 11.07
CA ALA A 111 10.99 -9.67 10.80
C ALA A 111 10.57 -10.10 9.37
N TYR A 112 10.29 -9.19 8.43
CA TYR A 112 9.81 -9.44 7.07
C TYR A 112 10.91 -9.38 6.00
N GLY A 113 12.17 -9.42 6.42
CA GLY A 113 13.32 -9.50 5.52
C GLY A 113 13.78 -10.94 5.39
N ARG A 114 13.25 -11.70 4.42
CA ARG A 114 14.09 -12.71 3.75
C ARG A 114 13.65 -13.34 2.44
N ASP A 115 12.53 -12.99 1.81
CA ASP A 115 12.23 -13.63 0.52
C ASP A 115 11.70 -12.66 -0.53
N GLU A 116 12.61 -12.21 -1.40
CA GLU A 116 12.26 -11.54 -2.66
C GLU A 116 11.30 -12.41 -3.49
N ASN A 117 11.34 -13.75 -3.34
CA ASN A 117 10.41 -14.64 -4.03
C ASN A 117 8.98 -14.54 -3.48
N TYR A 118 8.78 -14.19 -2.20
CA TYR A 118 7.44 -14.02 -1.63
C TYR A 118 6.80 -12.71 -2.14
N ARG A 119 7.59 -11.63 -2.22
CA ARG A 119 7.14 -10.36 -2.81
C ARG A 119 6.85 -10.48 -4.30
N ASN A 120 7.72 -11.17 -5.04
CA ASN A 120 7.52 -11.42 -6.47
C ASN A 120 6.34 -12.38 -6.71
N GLY A 121 6.18 -13.43 -5.89
CA GLY A 121 5.05 -14.36 -5.98
C GLY A 121 3.72 -13.72 -5.58
N LEU A 122 3.72 -12.76 -4.65
CA LEU A 122 2.55 -11.94 -4.34
C LEU A 122 2.18 -11.06 -5.56
N MET A 123 3.16 -10.40 -6.17
CA MET A 123 2.96 -9.59 -7.37
C MET A 123 2.51 -10.41 -8.60
N ASP A 124 3.08 -11.59 -8.85
CA ASP A 124 2.68 -12.48 -9.94
C ASP A 124 1.22 -12.95 -9.79
N ASN A 125 0.78 -13.20 -8.55
CA ASN A 125 -0.61 -13.56 -8.24
C ASN A 125 -1.56 -12.36 -8.29
N LEU A 126 -1.15 -11.18 -7.81
CA LEU A 126 -1.98 -9.96 -7.78
C LEU A 126 -2.13 -9.33 -9.17
N LEU A 127 -1.04 -9.29 -9.95
CA LEU A 127 -1.02 -8.73 -11.31
C LEU A 127 -1.44 -9.75 -12.38
N GLY A 128 -1.72 -11.00 -11.99
CA GLY A 128 -2.13 -12.06 -12.92
C GLY A 128 -1.09 -12.38 -13.99
N ILE A 129 0.19 -12.12 -13.72
CA ILE A 129 1.28 -12.40 -14.66
C ILE A 129 1.53 -13.90 -14.62
N ARG A 130 0.77 -14.66 -15.42
CA ARG A 130 1.15 -16.02 -15.79
C ARG A 130 2.42 -15.93 -16.62
N LYS A 131 3.49 -16.59 -16.16
CA LYS A 131 4.66 -16.90 -17.01
C LYS A 131 4.24 -17.67 -18.25
#